data_AF-A0A7S0F4W3-F1
#
_entry.id   AF-A0A7S0F4W3-F1
#
_cell.length_a   1.000
_cell.length_b   1.000
_cell.length_c   1.000
_cell.angle_alpha   90.00
_cell.angle_beta   90.00
_cell.angle_gamma   90.00
#
_symmetry.space_group_name_H-M   'P 1'
#
loop_
_entity.id
_entity.type
_entity.pdbx_description
1 polymer ?
#
loop_
_entity_poly.entity_id
_entity_poly.type
_entity_poly.pdbx_seq_one_letter_code
_entity_poly.pdbx_strand_id
1 'polypeptide(L)'
;MLFVVFLSLLGIIILGIFLGIFGTLIFEQHENMIEERMADARKVVLNAVQEVTEEGTVIIDTKPSTNTASGNKLQSTQRTTTIGKVCSIIALELPVILVLILLAIPICLNEPWSFVESIYWCTITGTTIGFGDLSPGNELTRVLCILYIPLAVAVMGEFLGRIAGIFFETKADAFEDRFLGRSMTLVDLHRMDTDHDGKVSEGEFLSHMLVALQKVDKEDIDELKALFRSFDISKTGFINKADIAAGKAKE
;
A
#
# COMPACT_ATOMS: atom_id res chain seq x y z
N MET A 1 -24.58 -20.85 -27.73
CA MET A 1 -23.77 -19.62 -27.62
C MET A 1 -24.23 -18.74 -26.45
N LEU A 2 -25.51 -18.36 -26.38
CA LEU A 2 -26.06 -17.52 -25.30
C LEU A 2 -25.78 -18.08 -23.88
N PHE A 3 -25.98 -19.38 -23.67
CA PHE A 3 -25.71 -20.05 -22.39
C PHE A 3 -24.25 -19.92 -21.93
N VAL A 4 -23.30 -20.08 -22.85
CA VAL A 4 -21.86 -19.99 -22.54
C VAL A 4 -21.47 -18.57 -22.14
N VAL A 5 -22.06 -17.55 -22.79
CA VAL A 5 -21.84 -16.14 -22.45
C VAL A 5 -22.37 -15.82 -21.05
N PHE A 6 -23.56 -16.29 -20.70
CA PHE A 6 -24.09 -16.10 -19.35
C PHE A 6 -23.26 -16.81 -18.28
N LEU A 7 -22.85 -18.05 -18.55
CA LEU A 7 -22.02 -18.83 -17.63
C LEU A 7 -20.63 -18.23 -17.46
N SER A 8 -20.01 -17.73 -18.53
CA SER A 8 -18.68 -17.11 -18.43
C SER A 8 -18.75 -15.79 -17.66
N LEU A 9 -19.74 -14.92 -17.93
CA LEU A 9 -19.89 -13.66 -17.21
C LEU A 9 -20.11 -13.88 -15.71
N LEU A 10 -21.07 -14.73 -15.35
CA LEU A 10 -21.38 -15.00 -13.95
C LEU A 10 -20.25 -15.78 -13.26
N GLY A 11 -19.68 -16.75 -13.97
CA GLY A 11 -18.59 -17.59 -13.48
C GLY A 11 -17.30 -16.81 -13.21
N ILE A 12 -16.90 -15.92 -14.12
CA ILE A 12 -15.70 -15.09 -13.95
C ILE A 12 -15.87 -14.15 -12.75
N ILE A 13 -17.05 -13.53 -12.58
CA ILE A 13 -17.32 -12.63 -11.46
C ILE A 13 -17.27 -13.41 -10.13
N ILE A 14 -17.97 -14.55 -10.04
CA ILE A 14 -18.01 -15.36 -8.82
C ILE A 14 -16.62 -15.90 -8.48
N LEU A 15 -15.90 -16.42 -9.48
CA LEU A 15 -14.55 -16.95 -9.29
C LEU A 15 -13.57 -15.84 -8.87
N GLY A 16 -13.69 -14.65 -9.46
CA GLY A 16 -12.87 -13.49 -9.10
C GLY A 16 -13.09 -13.03 -7.66
N ILE A 17 -14.34 -12.93 -7.21
CA ILE A 17 -14.66 -12.58 -5.82
C ILE A 17 -14.17 -13.66 -4.87
N PHE A 18 -14.39 -14.94 -5.20
CA PHE A 18 -13.93 -16.06 -4.39
C PHE A 18 -12.41 -16.07 -4.26
N LEU A 19 -11.68 -15.92 -5.37
CA LEU A 19 -10.22 -15.83 -5.37
C LEU A 19 -9.72 -14.61 -4.62
N GLY A 20 -10.41 -13.46 -4.71
CA GLY A 20 -10.07 -12.26 -3.96
C GLY A 20 -10.17 -12.48 -2.45
N ILE A 21 -11.30 -13.01 -1.97
CA ILE A 21 -11.51 -13.30 -0.53
C ILE A 21 -10.54 -14.38 -0.04
N PHE A 22 -10.36 -15.45 -0.83
CA PHE A 22 -9.48 -16.55 -0.47
C PHE A 22 -8.01 -16.12 -0.48
N GLY A 23 -7.63 -15.27 -1.45
CA GLY A 23 -6.33 -14.61 -1.51
C GLY A 23 -6.09 -13.76 -0.27
N THR A 24 -7.05 -12.91 0.12
CA THR A 24 -6.94 -12.12 1.35
C THR A 24 -6.87 -13.00 2.60
N LEU A 25 -7.55 -14.15 2.68
CA LEU A 25 -7.50 -15.02 3.85
C LEU A 25 -6.16 -15.76 4.01
N ILE A 26 -5.62 -16.30 2.91
CA ILE A 26 -4.28 -16.90 2.91
C ILE A 26 -3.23 -15.84 3.23
N PHE A 27 -3.42 -14.65 2.67
CA PHE A 27 -2.47 -13.56 2.81
C PHE A 27 -2.52 -12.91 4.20
N GLU A 28 -3.70 -12.71 4.77
CA GLU A 28 -3.90 -12.17 6.13
C GLU A 28 -3.27 -13.07 7.18
N GLN A 29 -3.25 -14.40 6.99
CA GLN A 29 -2.45 -15.29 7.85
C GLN A 29 -0.94 -15.06 7.72
N HIS A 30 -0.46 -14.75 6.52
CA HIS A 30 0.95 -14.45 6.26
C HIS A 30 1.35 -13.05 6.76
N GLU A 31 0.45 -12.06 6.63
CA GLU A 31 0.67 -10.66 7.00
C GLU A 31 0.52 -10.43 8.51
N ASN A 32 -0.44 -11.08 9.18
CA ASN A 32 -0.56 -11.02 10.65
C ASN A 32 0.70 -11.57 11.35
N MET A 33 1.36 -12.55 10.75
CA MET A 33 2.65 -13.07 11.24
C MET A 33 3.79 -12.03 11.11
N ILE A 34 3.68 -11.09 10.17
CA ILE A 34 4.65 -10.02 9.92
C ILE A 34 4.33 -8.79 10.76
N GLU A 35 3.06 -8.42 10.90
CA GLU A 35 2.63 -7.35 11.79
C GLU A 35 2.97 -7.64 13.25
N GLU A 36 2.85 -8.89 13.70
CA GLU A 36 3.27 -9.29 15.05
C GLU A 36 4.78 -9.03 15.26
N ARG A 37 5.60 -9.34 14.25
CA ARG A 37 7.05 -9.04 14.26
C ARG A 37 7.36 -7.54 14.17
N MET A 38 6.57 -6.76 13.43
CA MET A 38 6.73 -5.32 13.34
C MET A 38 6.23 -4.59 14.58
N ALA A 39 5.19 -5.10 15.23
CA ALA A 39 4.66 -4.57 16.49
C ALA A 39 5.70 -4.72 17.60
N ASP A 40 6.43 -5.83 17.63
CA ASP A 40 7.55 -6.02 18.54
C ASP A 40 8.70 -5.04 18.28
N ALA A 41 9.06 -4.82 17.01
CA ALA A 41 10.06 -3.81 16.64
C ALA A 41 9.60 -2.37 17.01
N ARG A 42 8.32 -2.06 16.81
CA ARG A 42 7.72 -0.76 17.18
C ARG A 42 7.71 -0.55 18.69
N LYS A 43 7.43 -1.59 19.48
CA LYS A 43 7.51 -1.54 20.95
C LYS A 43 8.93 -1.25 21.43
N VAL A 44 9.95 -1.88 20.81
CA VAL A 44 11.36 -1.62 21.16
C VAL A 44 11.73 -0.15 20.89
N VAL A 45 11.31 0.40 19.74
CA VAL A 45 11.58 1.81 19.40
C VAL A 45 10.80 2.76 20.31
N LEU A 46 9.51 2.49 20.58
CA LEU A 46 8.70 3.32 21.48
C LEU A 46 9.25 3.32 22.90
N ASN A 47 9.68 2.16 23.40
CA ASN A 47 10.33 2.06 24.70
C ASN A 47 11.64 2.86 24.73
N ALA A 48 12.46 2.79 23.69
CA ALA A 48 13.69 3.59 23.59
C ALA A 48 13.42 5.10 23.48
N VAL A 49 12.35 5.52 22.80
CA VAL A 49 11.94 6.93 22.72
C VAL A 49 11.38 7.41 24.07
N GLN A 50 10.65 6.56 24.78
CA GLN A 50 10.06 6.86 26.08
C GLN A 50 11.13 6.92 27.19
N GLU A 51 12.14 6.06 27.13
CA GLU A 51 13.32 6.07 28.02
C GLU A 51 14.13 7.37 27.88
N VAL A 52 14.28 7.88 26.65
CA VAL A 52 14.90 9.20 26.39
C VAL A 52 14.02 10.37 26.88
N THR A 53 12.71 10.17 27.00
CA THR A 53 11.78 11.21 27.47
C THR A 53 11.75 11.28 29.01
N GLU A 54 11.99 10.17 29.71
CA GLU A 54 12.03 10.13 31.19
C GLU A 54 13.37 10.60 31.78
N GLU A 55 14.50 10.42 31.08
CA GLU A 55 15.80 10.98 31.51
C GLU A 55 15.91 12.51 31.34
N GLY A 56 14.93 13.16 30.70
CA GLY A 56 14.90 14.61 30.46
C GLY A 56 14.45 15.49 31.63
N THR A 57 14.12 14.92 32.80
CA THR A 57 13.62 15.68 33.96
C THR A 57 14.71 15.95 35.01
N VAL A 58 15.83 16.55 34.61
CA VAL A 58 16.81 17.11 35.57
C VAL A 58 17.26 18.50 35.11
N ILE A 59 16.66 19.51 35.75
CA ILE A 59 17.13 20.87 36.07
C ILE A 59 17.82 21.65 34.91
N ILE A 60 17.07 22.59 34.33
CA ILE A 60 17.62 23.72 33.57
C ILE A 60 18.36 24.62 34.57
N ASP A 61 19.69 24.50 34.64
CA ASP A 61 20.55 25.56 35.17
C ASP A 61 21.16 26.33 33.99
N THR A 62 20.83 27.61 33.94
CA THR A 62 21.27 28.56 32.93
C THR A 62 22.75 28.88 33.04
N LYS A 63 23.56 28.52 32.03
CA LYS A 63 24.71 29.34 31.63
C LYS A 63 25.09 29.13 30.15
N PRO A 64 25.36 30.21 29.38
CA PRO A 64 25.64 30.11 27.96
C PRO A 64 27.14 29.97 27.71
N SER A 65 27.56 28.95 26.97
CA SER A 65 28.74 29.03 26.11
C SER A 65 28.96 27.74 25.31
N THR A 66 28.97 27.95 24.00
CA THR A 66 29.94 27.44 23.03
C THR A 66 29.89 25.97 22.60
N ASN A 67 29.75 25.88 21.28
CA ASN A 67 30.39 24.94 20.36
C ASN A 67 29.65 23.65 20.03
N THR A 68 29.01 23.73 18.85
CA THR A 68 29.25 22.87 17.68
C THR A 68 28.91 21.39 17.79
N ALA A 69 28.14 20.96 16.78
CA ALA A 69 27.93 19.58 16.35
C ALA A 69 27.01 18.71 17.21
N SER A 70 25.70 19.00 17.14
CA SER A 70 24.69 17.95 17.27
C SER A 70 23.61 18.19 16.22
N GLY A 71 23.74 17.49 15.10
CA GLY A 71 22.85 17.61 13.96
C GLY A 71 23.17 16.51 12.98
N ASN A 72 22.97 15.25 13.42
CA ASN A 72 22.88 14.06 12.58
C ASN A 72 22.59 12.85 13.46
N LYS A 73 21.32 12.64 13.86
CA LYS A 73 20.87 11.32 14.33
C LYS A 73 19.35 11.07 14.28
N LEU A 74 18.58 11.92 13.60
CA LEU A 74 17.13 11.76 13.44
C LEU A 74 16.70 11.59 11.98
N GLN A 75 17.58 11.07 11.13
CA GLN A 75 17.24 10.66 9.76
C GLN A 75 17.98 9.36 9.42
N SER A 76 17.59 8.27 10.05
CA SER A 76 17.77 6.95 9.45
C SER A 76 16.43 6.21 9.50
N THR A 77 15.39 6.84 8.97
CA THR A 77 14.28 6.08 8.37
C THR A 77 14.93 5.26 7.27
N GLN A 78 15.02 3.96 7.52
CA GLN A 78 15.73 2.98 6.72
C GLN A 78 15.19 3.02 5.29
N ARG A 79 15.91 3.72 4.38
CA ARG A 79 15.61 3.75 2.94
C ARG A 79 15.90 2.34 2.42
N THR A 80 14.92 1.44 2.49
CA THR A 80 15.03 0.12 1.89
C THR A 80 15.20 0.33 0.39
N THR A 81 16.29 -0.18 -0.16
CA THR A 81 16.53 -0.11 -1.60
C THR A 81 15.42 -0.86 -2.32
N THR A 82 15.07 -0.46 -3.54
CA THR A 82 14.07 -1.18 -4.37
C THR A 82 14.39 -2.68 -4.48
N ILE A 83 15.68 -3.02 -4.50
CA ILE A 83 16.18 -4.40 -4.46
C ILE A 83 15.82 -5.11 -3.15
N GLY A 84 15.93 -4.42 -2.01
CA GLY A 84 15.50 -4.96 -0.71
C GLY A 84 14.01 -5.26 -0.66
N LYS A 85 13.15 -4.35 -1.17
CA LYS A 85 11.70 -4.57 -1.26
C LYS A 85 11.36 -5.80 -2.12
N VAL A 86 12.00 -5.92 -3.29
CA VAL A 86 11.83 -7.07 -4.20
C VAL A 86 12.29 -8.37 -3.53
N CYS A 87 13.46 -8.39 -2.89
CA CYS A 87 13.96 -9.57 -2.18
C CYS A 87 13.04 -10.01 -1.04
N SER A 88 12.47 -9.05 -0.29
CA SER A 88 11.49 -9.35 0.78
C SER A 88 10.22 -9.98 0.23
N ILE A 89 9.69 -9.50 -0.91
CA ILE A 89 8.52 -10.10 -1.56
C ILE A 89 8.84 -11.51 -2.06
N ILE A 90 9.98 -11.70 -2.72
CA ILE A 90 10.39 -13.03 -3.19
C ILE A 90 10.52 -14.01 -2.01
N ALA A 91 11.12 -13.58 -0.90
CA ALA A 91 11.26 -14.41 0.28
C ALA A 91 9.91 -14.77 0.92
N LEU A 92 8.92 -13.85 0.83
CA LEU A 92 7.57 -14.06 1.34
C LEU A 92 6.78 -15.06 0.50
N GLU A 93 6.92 -15.02 -0.82
CA GLU A 93 6.19 -15.87 -1.76
C GLU A 93 6.81 -17.27 -1.92
N LEU A 94 8.10 -17.42 -1.59
CA LEU A 94 8.83 -18.68 -1.69
C LEU A 94 8.12 -19.92 -1.07
N PRO A 95 7.59 -19.88 0.17
CA PRO A 95 6.88 -21.03 0.75
C PRO A 95 5.60 -21.39 -0.03
N VAL A 96 4.86 -20.41 -0.53
CA VAL A 96 3.62 -20.62 -1.29
C VAL A 96 3.93 -21.20 -2.67
N ILE A 97 4.97 -20.68 -3.34
CA ILE A 97 5.49 -21.22 -4.59
C ILE A 97 5.95 -22.67 -4.41
N LEU A 98 6.59 -23.01 -3.29
CA LEU A 98 6.99 -24.39 -3.01
C LEU A 98 5.78 -25.33 -2.89
N VAL A 99 4.70 -24.90 -2.22
CA VAL A 99 3.45 -25.67 -2.14
C VAL A 99 2.84 -25.89 -3.54
N LEU A 100 2.84 -24.86 -4.40
CA LEU A 100 2.38 -24.99 -5.78
C LEU A 100 3.22 -26.00 -6.58
N ILE A 101 4.54 -25.98 -6.42
CA ILE A 101 5.43 -26.95 -7.07
C ILE A 101 5.10 -28.37 -6.57
N LEU A 102 4.94 -28.57 -5.27
CA LEU A 102 4.58 -29.87 -4.70
C LEU A 102 3.24 -30.40 -5.22
N LEU A 103 2.25 -29.53 -5.42
CA LEU A 103 0.96 -29.88 -6.02
C LEU A 103 1.05 -30.16 -7.53
N ALA A 104 1.96 -29.50 -8.24
CA ALA A 104 2.17 -29.69 -9.67
C ALA A 104 2.89 -31.00 -10.01
N ILE A 105 3.83 -31.45 -9.17
CA ILE A 105 4.61 -32.69 -9.39
C ILE A 105 3.74 -33.90 -9.76
N PRO A 106 2.71 -34.30 -8.99
CA PRO A 106 1.89 -35.44 -9.35
C PRO A 106 1.10 -35.24 -10.64
N ILE A 107 0.75 -34.01 -11.02
CA ILE A 107 0.07 -33.71 -12.28
C ILE A 107 1.05 -33.96 -13.44
N CYS A 108 2.22 -33.34 -13.38
CA CYS A 108 3.22 -33.39 -14.44
C CYS A 108 3.85 -34.79 -14.62
N LEU A 109 4.02 -35.56 -13.54
CA LEU A 109 4.58 -36.91 -13.61
C LEU A 109 3.62 -37.96 -14.18
N ASN A 110 2.30 -37.72 -14.09
CA ASN A 110 1.29 -38.64 -14.62
C ASN A 110 0.92 -38.30 -16.07
N GLU A 111 1.38 -37.18 -16.62
CA GLU A 111 1.16 -36.82 -18.02
C GLU A 111 2.41 -37.13 -18.86
N PRO A 112 2.26 -37.46 -20.15
CA PRO A 112 3.39 -37.78 -21.03
C PRO A 112 4.12 -36.51 -21.51
N TRP A 113 4.45 -35.61 -20.57
CA TRP A 113 5.15 -34.36 -20.84
C TRP A 113 6.61 -34.46 -20.46
N SER A 114 7.48 -33.83 -21.25
CA SER A 114 8.86 -33.56 -20.85
C SER A 114 8.90 -32.57 -19.68
N PHE A 115 10.07 -32.47 -19.04
CA PHE A 115 10.29 -31.51 -17.96
C PHE A 115 10.04 -30.06 -18.40
N VAL A 116 10.47 -29.70 -19.61
CA VAL A 116 10.29 -28.35 -20.15
C VAL A 116 8.81 -28.07 -20.44
N GLU A 117 8.09 -29.04 -21.01
CA GLU A 117 6.65 -28.95 -21.25
C GLU A 117 5.86 -28.82 -19.95
N SER A 118 6.29 -29.50 -18.88
CA SER A 118 5.70 -29.39 -17.55
C SER A 118 5.84 -27.99 -16.96
N ILE A 119 7.03 -27.38 -17.03
CA ILE A 119 7.25 -26.00 -16.60
C ILE A 119 6.40 -25.04 -17.43
N TYR A 120 6.43 -25.21 -18.75
CA TYR A 120 5.64 -24.41 -19.68
C TYR A 120 4.15 -24.47 -19.34
N TRP A 121 3.59 -25.67 -19.13
CA TRP A 121 2.19 -25.86 -18.74
C TRP A 121 1.86 -25.15 -17.41
N CYS A 122 2.70 -25.29 -16.39
CA CYS A 122 2.52 -24.58 -15.11
C CYS A 122 2.51 -23.06 -15.30
N THR A 123 3.44 -22.52 -16.09
CA THR A 123 3.55 -21.07 -16.35
C THR A 123 2.34 -20.54 -17.10
N ILE A 124 1.95 -21.15 -18.24
CA ILE A 124 0.83 -20.66 -19.05
C ILE A 124 -0.52 -20.80 -18.33
N THR A 125 -0.64 -21.81 -17.47
CA THR A 125 -1.86 -22.07 -16.69
C THR A 125 -1.97 -21.06 -15.54
N GLY A 126 -0.90 -20.88 -14.76
CA GLY A 126 -0.88 -19.91 -13.65
C GLY A 126 -0.98 -18.46 -14.10
N THR A 127 -0.40 -18.12 -15.25
CA THR A 127 -0.54 -16.77 -15.87
C THR A 127 -1.88 -16.56 -16.57
N THR A 128 -2.76 -17.56 -16.58
CA THR A 128 -4.07 -17.54 -17.26
C THR A 128 -4.01 -17.30 -18.78
N ILE A 129 -2.84 -17.51 -19.41
CA ILE A 129 -2.70 -17.44 -20.87
C ILE A 129 -3.46 -18.59 -21.53
N GLY A 130 -3.27 -19.81 -21.04
CA GLY A 130 -4.11 -20.97 -21.36
C GLY A 130 -4.20 -21.31 -22.86
N PHE A 131 -3.09 -21.46 -23.57
CA PHE A 131 -3.09 -21.81 -25.00
C PHE A 131 -3.82 -23.12 -25.33
N GLY A 132 -3.87 -24.06 -24.40
CA GLY A 132 -4.62 -25.32 -24.53
C GLY A 132 -3.94 -26.39 -25.39
N ASP A 133 -2.70 -26.16 -25.80
CA ASP A 133 -1.83 -27.10 -26.49
C ASP A 133 -1.38 -28.27 -25.60
N LEU A 134 -1.17 -28.01 -24.31
CA LEU A 134 -0.98 -29.02 -23.27
C LEU A 134 -2.16 -29.02 -22.30
N SER A 135 -2.81 -30.18 -22.14
CA SER A 135 -3.90 -30.35 -21.17
C SER A 135 -3.90 -31.76 -20.57
N PRO A 136 -4.23 -31.91 -19.28
CA PRO A 136 -4.22 -33.22 -18.63
C PRO A 136 -5.21 -34.19 -19.28
N GLY A 137 -4.70 -35.33 -19.75
CA GLY A 137 -5.49 -36.39 -20.36
C GLY A 137 -6.15 -37.29 -19.34
N ASN A 138 -5.48 -37.53 -18.21
CA ASN A 138 -5.93 -38.50 -17.20
C ASN A 138 -7.05 -37.94 -16.30
N GLU A 139 -7.97 -38.80 -15.88
CA GLU A 139 -9.07 -38.40 -14.98
C GLU A 139 -8.56 -37.92 -13.63
N LEU A 140 -7.53 -38.59 -13.09
CA LEU A 140 -6.92 -38.23 -11.81
C LEU A 140 -6.22 -36.87 -11.87
N THR A 141 -5.46 -36.59 -12.92
CA THR A 141 -4.75 -35.31 -13.08
C THR A 141 -5.73 -34.17 -13.28
N ARG A 142 -6.85 -34.40 -13.98
CA ARG A 142 -7.94 -33.42 -14.10
C ARG A 142 -8.55 -33.04 -12.76
N VAL A 143 -8.79 -34.00 -11.87
CA VAL A 143 -9.30 -33.72 -10.52
C VAL A 143 -8.28 -32.93 -9.71
N LEU A 144 -6.99 -33.27 -9.80
CA LEU A 144 -5.92 -32.48 -9.17
C LEU A 144 -5.86 -31.04 -9.70
N CYS A 145 -6.07 -30.85 -11.00
CA CYS A 145 -6.13 -29.52 -11.61
C CYS A 145 -7.26 -28.64 -11.07
N ILE A 146 -8.40 -29.21 -10.66
CA ILE A 146 -9.50 -28.44 -10.06
C ILE A 146 -9.05 -27.72 -8.79
N LEU A 147 -8.14 -28.33 -8.01
CA LEU A 147 -7.57 -27.70 -6.82
C LEU A 147 -6.34 -26.84 -7.15
N TYR A 148 -5.49 -27.29 -8.06
CA TYR A 148 -4.23 -26.62 -8.40
C TYR A 148 -4.45 -25.29 -9.13
N ILE A 149 -5.31 -25.25 -10.15
CA ILE A 149 -5.45 -24.08 -11.04
C ILE A 149 -5.93 -22.83 -10.29
N PRO A 150 -7.01 -22.88 -9.47
CA PRO A 150 -7.44 -21.70 -8.73
C PRO A 150 -6.35 -21.16 -7.79
N LEU A 151 -5.63 -22.04 -7.11
CA LEU A 151 -4.55 -21.65 -6.21
C LEU A 151 -3.37 -21.03 -6.98
N ALA A 152 -2.97 -21.63 -8.10
CA ALA A 152 -1.90 -21.11 -8.95
C ALA A 152 -2.24 -19.71 -9.51
N VAL A 153 -3.49 -19.50 -9.92
CA VAL A 153 -3.96 -18.21 -10.45
C VAL A 153 -4.01 -17.13 -9.37
N ALA A 154 -4.51 -17.45 -8.16
CA ALA A 154 -4.50 -16.50 -7.03
C ALA A 154 -3.07 -16.04 -6.70
N VAL A 155 -2.15 -16.99 -6.53
CA VAL A 155 -0.76 -16.70 -6.16
C VAL A 155 -0.06 -15.91 -7.26
N MET A 156 -0.28 -16.25 -8.53
CA MET A 156 0.32 -15.51 -9.64
C MET A 156 -0.22 -14.07 -9.73
N GLY A 157 -1.53 -13.88 -9.49
CA GLY A 157 -2.16 -12.57 -9.47
C GLY A 157 -1.59 -11.66 -8.37
N GLU A 158 -1.46 -12.20 -7.15
CA GLU A 158 -0.83 -11.50 -6.02
C GLU A 158 0.63 -11.13 -6.32
N PHE A 159 1.42 -12.09 -6.82
CA PHE A 159 2.81 -11.85 -7.17
C PHE A 159 2.96 -10.70 -8.17
N LEU A 160 2.14 -10.70 -9.22
CA LEU A 160 2.15 -9.64 -10.24
C LEU A 160 1.67 -8.30 -9.67
N GLY A 161 0.63 -8.32 -8.82
CA GLY A 161 0.11 -7.14 -8.13
C GLY A 161 1.14 -6.47 -7.23
N ARG A 162 1.89 -7.25 -6.44
CA ARG A 162 2.98 -6.76 -5.59
C ARG A 162 4.11 -6.14 -6.39
N ILE A 163 4.54 -6.80 -7.47
CA ILE A 163 5.57 -6.25 -8.37
C ILE A 163 5.10 -4.92 -8.97
N ALA A 164 3.85 -4.85 -9.41
CA ALA A 164 3.26 -3.61 -9.90
C ALA A 164 3.25 -2.53 -8.81
N GLY A 165 2.87 -2.88 -7.58
CA GLY A 165 2.90 -2.00 -6.41
C GLY A 165 4.26 -1.35 -6.18
N ILE A 166 5.35 -2.14 -6.20
CA ILE A 166 6.72 -1.59 -6.07
C ILE A 166 7.02 -0.57 -7.16
N PHE A 167 6.59 -0.84 -8.40
CA PHE A 167 6.84 0.05 -9.52
C PHE A 167 6.06 1.36 -9.40
N PHE A 168 4.82 1.30 -8.91
CA PHE A 168 4.02 2.49 -8.62
C PHE A 168 4.61 3.29 -7.46
N GLU A 169 4.97 2.64 -6.34
CA GLU A 169 5.63 3.28 -5.20
C GLU A 169 6.93 3.96 -5.61
N THR A 170 7.80 3.27 -6.35
CA THR A 170 9.10 3.84 -6.76
C THR A 170 8.92 5.09 -7.61
N LYS A 171 7.88 5.13 -8.45
CA LYS A 171 7.55 6.31 -9.24
C LYS A 171 6.93 7.42 -8.41
N ALA A 172 6.06 7.08 -7.46
CA ALA A 172 5.46 8.03 -6.54
C ALA A 172 6.52 8.68 -5.64
N ASP A 173 7.41 7.90 -5.05
CA ASP A 173 8.53 8.37 -4.23
C ASP A 173 9.47 9.28 -5.05
N ALA A 174 9.81 8.88 -6.27
CA ALA A 174 10.65 9.69 -7.15
C ALA A 174 9.97 11.00 -7.61
N PHE A 175 8.65 10.99 -7.74
CA PHE A 175 7.87 12.19 -8.01
C PHE A 175 7.85 13.10 -6.78
N GLU A 176 7.59 12.57 -5.59
CA GLU A 176 7.58 13.29 -4.32
C GLU A 176 8.94 13.95 -4.05
N ASP A 177 10.05 13.21 -4.17
CA ASP A 177 11.42 13.74 -4.01
C ASP A 177 11.71 14.90 -4.98
N ARG A 178 11.26 14.79 -6.24
CA ARG A 178 11.43 15.85 -7.25
C ARG A 178 10.50 17.03 -7.00
N PHE A 179 9.28 16.78 -6.53
CA PHE A 179 8.28 17.80 -6.29
C PHE A 179 8.64 18.66 -5.09
N LEU A 180 9.11 18.04 -4.00
CA LEU A 180 9.56 18.75 -2.80
C LEU A 180 10.93 19.42 -2.99
N GLY A 181 11.78 18.86 -3.85
CA GLY A 181 13.08 19.45 -4.18
C GLY A 181 13.02 20.65 -5.13
N ARG A 182 11.87 20.94 -5.77
CA ARG A 182 11.76 22.09 -6.68
C ARG A 182 11.57 23.40 -5.91
N SER A 183 12.19 24.47 -6.40
CA SER A 183 11.93 25.80 -5.85
C SER A 183 10.51 26.24 -6.19
N MET A 184 9.81 26.84 -5.23
CA MET A 184 8.43 27.30 -5.39
C MET A 184 8.37 28.41 -6.46
N THR A 185 7.53 28.21 -7.49
CA THR A 185 7.40 29.18 -8.58
C THR A 185 6.26 30.17 -8.32
N LEU A 186 6.27 31.30 -9.02
CA LEU A 186 5.18 32.29 -8.96
C LEU A 186 3.84 31.71 -9.46
N VAL A 187 3.90 30.75 -10.41
CA VAL A 187 2.73 30.01 -10.87
C VAL A 187 2.16 29.11 -9.76
N ASP A 188 3.02 28.49 -8.95
CA ASP A 188 2.58 27.69 -7.79
C ASP A 188 1.94 28.60 -6.73
N LEU A 189 2.51 29.79 -6.49
CA LEU A 189 1.93 30.78 -5.58
C LEU A 189 0.49 31.15 -5.96
N HIS A 190 0.27 31.48 -7.24
CA HIS A 190 -1.06 31.84 -7.72
C HIS A 190 -2.06 30.68 -7.71
N ARG A 191 -1.59 29.42 -7.75
CA ARG A 191 -2.45 28.22 -7.67
C ARG A 191 -2.83 27.87 -6.24
N MET A 192 -1.99 28.21 -5.26
CA MET A 192 -2.22 27.94 -3.85
C MET A 192 -3.09 29.00 -3.18
N ASP A 193 -2.95 30.25 -3.61
CA ASP A 193 -3.73 31.40 -3.15
C ASP A 193 -5.21 31.25 -3.53
N THR A 194 -5.96 30.61 -2.63
CA THR A 194 -7.35 30.20 -2.85
C THR A 194 -8.32 31.34 -2.50
N ASP A 195 -7.93 32.21 -1.57
CA ASP A 195 -8.71 33.36 -1.16
C ASP A 195 -8.36 34.67 -1.92
N HIS A 196 -7.32 34.61 -2.75
CA HIS A 196 -6.85 35.70 -3.62
C HIS A 196 -6.35 36.92 -2.85
N ASP A 197 -5.76 36.71 -1.67
CA ASP A 197 -5.17 37.78 -0.84
C ASP A 197 -3.75 38.19 -1.29
N GLY A 198 -3.18 37.47 -2.27
CA GLY A 198 -1.85 37.70 -2.81
C GLY A 198 -0.71 37.13 -1.95
N LYS A 199 -1.04 36.35 -0.94
CA LYS A 199 -0.13 35.56 -0.09
C LYS A 199 -0.61 34.11 -0.08
N VAL A 200 0.14 33.25 0.61
CA VAL A 200 -0.25 31.86 0.81
C VAL A 200 -0.11 31.57 2.28
N SER A 201 -1.23 31.24 2.92
CA SER A 201 -1.27 30.81 4.32
C SER A 201 -0.72 29.39 4.48
N GLU A 202 -0.34 29.01 5.70
CA GLU A 202 0.13 27.65 6.00
C GLU A 202 -0.93 26.59 5.63
N GLY A 203 -2.22 26.87 5.85
CA GLY A 203 -3.31 25.96 5.51
C GLY A 203 -3.51 25.80 4.00
N GLU A 204 -3.34 26.87 3.22
CA GLU A 204 -3.40 26.81 1.75
C GLU A 204 -2.20 26.05 1.17
N PHE A 205 -1.00 26.35 1.67
CA PHE A 205 0.20 25.61 1.31
C PHE A 205 0.04 24.11 1.62
N LEU A 206 -0.38 23.77 2.85
CA LEU A 206 -0.53 22.39 3.28
C LEU A 206 -1.63 21.67 2.48
N SER A 207 -2.81 22.29 2.31
CA SER A 207 -3.91 21.67 1.57
C SER A 207 -3.57 21.45 0.10
N HIS A 208 -2.92 22.42 -0.55
CA HIS A 208 -2.46 22.24 -1.92
C HIS A 208 -1.33 21.21 -2.03
N MET A 209 -0.40 21.17 -1.07
CA MET A 209 0.70 20.20 -1.05
C MET A 209 0.19 18.77 -0.87
N LEU A 210 -0.80 18.55 0.02
CA LEU A 210 -1.41 17.24 0.24
C LEU A 210 -2.14 16.71 -1.00
N VAL A 211 -2.86 17.59 -1.71
CA VAL A 211 -3.54 17.25 -2.97
C VAL A 211 -2.53 17.02 -4.10
N ALA A 212 -1.50 17.88 -4.21
CA ALA A 212 -0.49 17.76 -5.25
C ALA A 212 0.39 16.50 -5.10
N LEU A 213 0.57 16.02 -3.87
CA LEU A 213 1.26 14.76 -3.56
C LEU A 213 0.34 13.53 -3.60
N GLN A 214 -0.94 13.69 -3.99
CA GLN A 214 -1.95 12.64 -4.00
C GLN A 214 -2.07 11.89 -2.66
N LYS A 215 -1.83 12.58 -1.54
CA LYS A 215 -2.02 11.99 -0.20
C LYS A 215 -3.47 12.08 0.24
N VAL A 216 -4.19 13.06 -0.29
CA VAL A 216 -5.60 13.34 -0.01
C VAL A 216 -6.24 13.80 -1.32
N ASP A 217 -7.45 13.33 -1.61
CA ASP A 217 -8.20 13.79 -2.77
C ASP A 217 -8.70 15.22 -2.55
N LYS A 218 -8.93 15.96 -3.64
CA LYS A 218 -9.36 17.36 -3.52
C LYS A 218 -10.74 17.45 -2.87
N GLU A 219 -11.60 16.50 -3.20
CA GLU A 219 -12.94 16.34 -2.67
C GLU A 219 -12.92 16.25 -1.13
N ASP A 220 -12.03 15.43 -0.57
CA ASP A 220 -11.89 15.28 0.89
C ASP A 220 -11.47 16.59 1.55
N ILE A 221 -10.52 17.32 0.93
CA ILE A 221 -10.09 18.63 1.43
C ILE A 221 -11.23 19.65 1.37
N ASP A 222 -12.01 19.66 0.30
CA ASP A 222 -13.13 20.58 0.12
C ASP A 222 -14.26 20.26 1.11
N GLU A 223 -14.53 18.99 1.40
CA GLU A 223 -15.44 18.54 2.46
C GLU A 223 -14.96 18.98 3.85
N LEU A 224 -13.69 18.78 4.18
CA LEU A 224 -13.12 19.24 5.45
C LEU A 224 -13.16 20.76 5.60
N LYS A 225 -12.92 21.51 4.52
CA LYS A 225 -13.06 22.97 4.49
C LYS A 225 -14.51 23.39 4.69
N ALA A 226 -15.47 22.70 4.07
CA ALA A 226 -16.90 22.96 4.27
C ALA A 226 -17.33 22.67 5.71
N LEU A 227 -16.85 21.57 6.28
CA LEU A 227 -17.08 21.21 7.68
C LEU A 227 -16.51 22.27 8.63
N PHE A 228 -15.27 22.72 8.40
CA PHE A 228 -14.67 23.80 9.18
C PHE A 228 -15.52 25.09 9.13
N ARG A 229 -15.98 25.47 7.93
CA ARG A 229 -16.86 26.64 7.75
C ARG A 229 -18.22 26.50 8.43
N SER A 230 -18.70 25.28 8.65
CA SER A 230 -19.93 25.05 9.41
C SER A 230 -19.74 25.34 10.91
N PHE A 231 -18.53 25.15 11.43
CA PHE A 231 -18.17 25.46 12.81
C PHE A 231 -17.72 26.91 13.00
N ASP A 232 -17.09 27.55 12.02
CA ASP A 232 -16.68 28.96 12.08
C ASP A 232 -17.85 29.92 11.77
N ILE A 233 -18.79 30.01 12.72
CA ILE A 233 -19.98 30.88 12.60
C ILE A 233 -19.56 32.36 12.53
N SER A 234 -18.52 32.74 13.28
CA SER A 234 -17.97 34.09 13.29
C SER A 234 -17.23 34.48 12.01
N LYS A 235 -16.94 33.51 11.12
CA LYS A 235 -16.19 33.68 9.86
C LYS A 235 -14.84 34.36 10.07
N THR A 236 -14.19 34.04 11.18
CA THR A 236 -12.90 34.64 11.53
C THR A 236 -11.73 33.89 10.91
N GLY A 237 -11.99 32.73 10.29
CA GLY A 237 -10.96 31.78 9.86
C GLY A 237 -10.43 30.92 11.01
N PHE A 238 -11.00 31.05 12.21
CA PHE A 238 -10.62 30.31 13.40
C PHE A 238 -11.88 29.82 14.13
N ILE A 239 -11.86 28.59 14.62
CA ILE A 239 -12.94 28.09 15.48
C ILE A 239 -12.60 28.48 16.92
N ASN A 240 -13.44 29.34 17.53
CA ASN A 240 -13.28 29.78 18.90
C ASN A 240 -14.41 29.25 19.81
N LYS A 241 -14.28 29.48 21.13
CA LYS A 241 -15.28 29.02 22.11
C LYS A 241 -16.66 29.65 21.89
N ALA A 242 -16.73 30.86 21.35
CA ALA A 242 -17.99 31.54 21.08
C ALA A 242 -18.71 30.89 19.89
N ASP A 243 -17.98 30.43 18.88
CA ASP A 243 -18.54 29.68 17.75
C ASP A 243 -19.19 28.36 18.21
N ILE A 244 -18.51 27.63 19.09
CA ILE A 244 -19.03 26.36 19.64
C ILE A 244 -20.27 26.61 20.52
N ALA A 245 -20.27 27.68 21.32
CA ALA A 245 -21.42 28.06 22.14
C ALA A 245 -22.63 28.49 21.28
N ALA A 246 -22.39 29.22 20.19
CA ALA A 246 -23.42 29.64 19.25
C ALA A 246 -23.99 28.46 18.44
N GLY A 247 -23.17 27.44 18.13
CA GLY A 247 -23.63 26.21 17.50
C GLY A 247 -24.59 25.40 18.36
N LYS A 248 -24.30 25.26 19.67
CA LYS A 248 -25.19 24.57 20.63
C LYS A 248 -26.50 25.29 20.91
N ALA A 249 -26.58 26.60 20.65
CA ALA A 249 -27.81 27.37 20.82
C ALA A 249 -28.81 27.20 19.64
N LYS A 250 -28.41 26.47 18.58
CA LYS A 250 -29.20 26.20 17.38
C LYS A 250 -29.76 24.77 17.30
N GLU A 251 -29.34 23.86 18.18
CA GLU A 251 -29.99 22.56 18.44
C GLU A 251 -31.11 22.71 19.48
#